data_AF-A0AAW0LRU2-F1
#
_entry.id   AF-A0AAW0LRU2-F1
#
_cell.length_a   1.000
_cell.length_b   1.000
_cell.length_c   1.000
_cell.angle_alpha   90.00
_cell.angle_beta   90.00
_cell.angle_gamma   90.00
#
_symmetry.space_group_name_H-M   'P 1'
#
loop_
_entity.id
_entity.type
_entity.pdbx_description
1 polymer ?
#
loop_
_entity_poly.entity_id
_entity_poly.type
_entity_poly.pdbx_seq_one_letter_code
_entity_poly.pdbx_strand_id
1 'polypeptide(L)'
;MRQGGEWQWNAISFDLPPCIKGRILATPIQLYGVKRDTMNWKASKDREFTVASAYNLARPEEEHSSGFKGSWIWKIDTLPRICHFLWLCHHNSVPVRDVIVSRGIECEAVCPLCNSDAETIIHVLRDCPFAAAFWRKIVFNESQIGTGYD
;
A
#
# COMPACT_ATOMS: atom_id res chain seq x y z
N MET A 1 -28.05 -31.64 -2.36
CA MET A 1 -27.43 -31.45 -3.70
C MET A 1 -27.00 -32.75 -4.38
N ARG A 2 -26.99 -33.90 -3.68
CA ARG A 2 -26.97 -35.24 -4.31
C ARG A 2 -28.13 -36.08 -3.79
N GLN A 3 -28.68 -36.96 -4.63
CA GLN A 3 -29.65 -37.98 -4.26
C GLN A 3 -29.19 -39.29 -4.93
N GLY A 4 -29.06 -40.38 -4.18
CA GLY A 4 -28.59 -41.67 -4.73
C GLY A 4 -27.13 -41.72 -5.20
N GLY A 5 -26.29 -40.74 -4.84
CA GLY A 5 -24.88 -40.69 -5.26
C GLY A 5 -24.59 -39.88 -6.52
N GLU A 6 -25.62 -39.33 -7.17
CA GLU A 6 -25.48 -38.47 -8.34
C GLU A 6 -25.63 -36.98 -8.01
N TRP A 7 -24.91 -36.12 -8.74
CA TRP A 7 -25.05 -34.66 -8.63
C TRP A 7 -26.39 -34.20 -9.19
N GLN A 8 -27.17 -33.50 -8.38
CA GLN A 8 -28.39 -32.85 -8.83
C GLN A 8 -28.06 -31.45 -9.34
N TRP A 9 -27.68 -31.37 -10.61
CA TRP A 9 -27.34 -30.09 -11.26
C TRP A 9 -28.50 -29.09 -11.24
N ASN A 10 -29.74 -29.59 -11.27
CA ASN A 10 -30.96 -28.78 -11.22
C ASN A 10 -31.18 -28.08 -9.86
N ALA A 11 -30.49 -28.53 -8.80
CA ALA A 11 -30.54 -27.88 -7.48
C ALA A 11 -29.58 -26.68 -7.36
N ILE A 12 -28.72 -26.47 -8.37
CA ILE A 12 -27.81 -25.32 -8.44
C ILE A 12 -28.58 -24.17 -9.10
N SER A 13 -28.53 -22.99 -8.49
CA SER A 13 -29.28 -21.81 -8.96
C SER A 13 -28.78 -21.21 -10.29
N PHE A 14 -27.75 -21.80 -10.89
CA PHE A 14 -27.12 -21.36 -12.13
C PHE A 14 -26.52 -22.54 -12.90
N ASP A 15 -26.34 -22.36 -14.21
CA ASP A 15 -25.72 -23.40 -15.04
C ASP A 15 -24.19 -23.32 -14.99
N LEU A 16 -23.55 -24.47 -14.80
CA LEU A 16 -22.10 -24.60 -14.74
C LEU A 16 -21.55 -25.02 -16.11
N PRO A 17 -20.44 -24.41 -16.59
CA PRO A 17 -19.79 -24.84 -17.82
C PRO A 17 -19.44 -26.34 -17.79
N PRO A 18 -19.53 -27.07 -18.93
CA PRO A 18 -19.29 -28.51 -18.99
C PRO A 18 -17.91 -28.92 -18.44
N CYS A 19 -16.87 -28.11 -18.68
CA CYS A 19 -15.53 -28.38 -18.17
C CYS A 19 -15.47 -28.34 -16.63
N ILE A 20 -16.26 -27.48 -15.98
CA ILE A 20 -16.32 -27.41 -14.51
C ILE A 20 -17.12 -28.58 -13.95
N LYS A 21 -18.24 -28.94 -14.59
CA LYS A 21 -19.02 -30.14 -14.23
C LYS A 21 -18.14 -31.40 -14.27
N GLY A 22 -17.32 -31.55 -15.32
CA GLY A 22 -16.36 -32.64 -15.46
C GLY A 22 -15.34 -32.69 -14.33
N ARG A 23 -14.78 -31.53 -13.93
CA ARG A 23 -13.83 -31.45 -12.79
C ARG A 23 -14.47 -31.79 -11.45
N ILE A 24 -15.70 -31.36 -11.22
CA ILE A 24 -16.45 -31.68 -10.00
C ILE A 24 -16.69 -33.19 -9.91
N LEU A 25 -17.13 -33.81 -11.01
CA LEU A 25 -17.35 -35.27 -11.08
C LEU A 25 -16.05 -36.08 -10.89
N ALA A 26 -14.92 -35.56 -11.37
CA ALA A 26 -13.62 -36.20 -11.22
C ALA A 26 -13.00 -36.06 -9.82
N THR A 27 -13.56 -35.21 -8.95
CA THR A 27 -13.06 -35.03 -7.58
C THR A 27 -13.55 -36.18 -6.69
N PRO A 28 -12.67 -37.03 -6.14
CA PRO A 28 -13.08 -38.15 -5.29
C PRO A 28 -13.79 -37.62 -4.04
N ILE A 29 -14.98 -38.13 -3.78
CA ILE A 29 -15.76 -37.77 -2.60
C ILE A 29 -15.55 -38.84 -1.53
N GLN A 30 -15.39 -38.42 -0.29
CA GLN A 30 -15.40 -39.33 0.86
C GLN A 30 -16.80 -39.92 1.01
N LEU A 31 -16.98 -41.17 0.57
CA LEU A 31 -18.25 -41.91 0.72
C LEU A 31 -18.41 -42.53 2.11
N TYR A 32 -17.28 -42.78 2.79
CA TYR A 32 -17.23 -43.44 4.08
C TYR A 32 -16.30 -42.64 4.99
N GLY A 33 -16.89 -41.99 6.00
CA GLY A 33 -16.18 -41.17 6.97
C GLY A 33 -17.14 -40.32 7.78
N VAL A 34 -16.98 -40.29 9.11
CA VAL A 34 -17.81 -39.48 10.02
C VAL A 34 -17.33 -38.02 10.08
N LYS A 35 -16.25 -37.69 9.35
CA LYS A 35 -15.65 -36.36 9.40
C LYS A 35 -16.52 -35.36 8.64
N ARG A 36 -16.99 -34.34 9.35
CA ARG A 36 -17.75 -33.23 8.75
C ARG A 36 -16.83 -32.38 7.88
N ASP A 37 -17.42 -31.74 6.88
CA ASP A 37 -16.73 -30.75 6.05
C ASP A 37 -16.17 -29.62 6.91
N THR A 38 -14.93 -29.23 6.62
CA THR A 38 -14.26 -28.10 7.29
C THR A 38 -13.81 -27.07 6.26
N MET A 39 -13.89 -25.80 6.64
CA MET A 39 -13.30 -24.72 5.85
C MET A 39 -11.77 -24.90 5.82
N ASN A 40 -11.15 -24.74 4.65
CA ASN A 40 -9.71 -24.82 4.49
C ASN A 40 -9.21 -23.61 3.71
N TRP A 41 -8.16 -22.96 4.22
CA TRP A 41 -7.51 -21.84 3.57
C TRP A 41 -6.33 -22.30 2.71
N LYS A 42 -6.48 -22.26 1.39
CA LYS A 42 -5.48 -22.77 0.44
C LYS A 42 -4.12 -22.06 0.55
N ALA A 43 -4.11 -20.79 0.97
CA ALA A 43 -2.89 -20.01 1.11
C ALA A 43 -2.14 -20.25 2.44
N SER A 44 -2.62 -21.17 3.30
CA SER A 44 -1.91 -21.62 4.49
C SER A 44 -1.57 -23.11 4.40
N LYS A 45 -0.35 -23.47 4.80
CA LYS A 45 0.09 -24.88 4.84
C LYS A 45 -0.71 -25.69 5.86
N ASP A 46 -1.07 -25.05 6.97
CA ASP A 46 -1.84 -25.66 8.06
C ASP A 46 -3.35 -25.58 7.80
N ARG A 47 -3.76 -25.04 6.65
CA ARG A 47 -5.15 -24.87 6.20
C ARG A 47 -6.01 -23.95 7.06
N GLU A 48 -5.44 -23.37 8.10
CA GLU A 48 -6.09 -22.36 8.92
C GLU A 48 -6.07 -20.99 8.25
N PHE A 49 -7.17 -20.26 8.37
CA PHE A 49 -7.24 -18.88 7.92
C PHE A 49 -6.54 -17.97 8.93
N THR A 50 -5.64 -17.12 8.44
CA THR A 50 -5.09 -16.02 9.23
C THR A 50 -5.06 -14.74 8.42
N VAL A 51 -5.26 -13.61 9.08
CA VAL A 51 -5.14 -12.28 8.46
C VAL A 51 -3.78 -12.11 7.79
N ALA A 52 -2.71 -12.64 8.40
CA ALA A 52 -1.37 -12.62 7.82
C ALA A 52 -1.28 -13.38 6.49
N SER A 53 -1.82 -14.60 6.43
CA SER A 53 -1.83 -15.39 5.19
C SER A 53 -2.70 -14.76 4.09
N ALA A 54 -3.81 -14.13 4.48
CA ALA A 54 -4.67 -13.41 3.55
C ALA A 54 -4.00 -12.14 3.01
N TYR A 55 -3.32 -11.38 3.89
CA TYR A 55 -2.57 -10.20 3.51
C TYR A 55 -1.44 -10.54 2.54
N ASN A 56 -0.66 -11.58 2.82
CA ASN A 56 0.42 -12.02 1.95
C ASN A 56 -0.08 -12.50 0.58
N LEU A 57 -1.27 -13.12 0.52
CA LEU A 57 -1.90 -13.51 -0.73
C LEU A 57 -2.41 -12.30 -1.54
N ALA A 58 -2.93 -11.28 -0.85
CA ALA A 58 -3.45 -10.07 -1.46
C ALA A 58 -2.35 -9.08 -1.86
N ARG A 59 -1.17 -9.20 -1.25
CA ARG A 59 -0.03 -8.35 -1.59
C ARG A 59 0.46 -8.72 -2.99
N PRO A 60 0.58 -7.77 -3.93
CA PRO A 60 1.23 -8.03 -5.20
C PRO A 60 2.65 -8.57 -4.94
N GLU A 61 3.13 -9.50 -5.78
CA GLU A 61 4.51 -9.99 -5.70
C GLU A 61 5.44 -8.79 -5.72
N GLU A 62 6.01 -8.44 -4.57
CA GLU A 62 7.01 -7.39 -4.50
C GLU A 62 8.24 -7.92 -5.25
N GLU A 63 8.48 -7.42 -6.46
CA GLU A 63 9.79 -7.48 -7.09
C GLU A 63 10.82 -7.05 -6.04
N HIS A 64 11.59 -8.02 -5.55
CA HIS A 64 12.70 -7.87 -4.60
C HIS A 64 12.71 -6.53 -3.87
N SER A 65 11.96 -6.43 -2.77
CA SER A 65 12.00 -5.25 -1.93
C SER A 65 13.43 -5.04 -1.44
N SER A 66 14.15 -4.13 -2.11
CA SER A 66 15.36 -3.56 -1.54
C SER A 66 14.89 -2.94 -0.23
N GLY A 67 15.30 -3.52 0.90
CA GLY A 67 14.78 -3.15 2.21
C GLY A 67 14.75 -1.64 2.42
N PHE A 68 13.85 -1.17 3.28
CA PHE A 68 13.62 0.25 3.54
C PHE A 68 14.92 1.08 3.58
N LYS A 69 15.14 1.91 2.57
CA LYS A 69 16.35 2.74 2.41
C LYS A 69 16.26 4.08 3.18
N GLY A 70 15.51 4.12 4.28
CA GLY A 70 15.28 5.35 5.05
C GLY A 70 15.75 5.28 6.51
N SER A 71 16.55 4.28 6.91
CA SER A 71 17.01 4.13 8.30
C SER A 71 17.84 5.32 8.81
N TRP A 72 18.45 6.08 7.90
CA TRP A 72 19.20 7.30 8.20
C TRP A 72 18.31 8.41 8.80
N ILE A 73 17.01 8.42 8.50
CA ILE A 73 16.06 9.44 8.98
C ILE A 73 16.03 9.50 10.50
N TRP A 74 16.11 8.34 11.16
CA TRP A 74 16.08 8.22 12.62
C TRP A 74 17.43 8.48 13.28
N LYS A 75 18.51 8.63 12.50
CA LYS A 75 19.86 8.92 12.99
C LYS A 75 20.18 10.42 12.98
N ILE A 76 19.29 11.25 12.46
CA ILE A 76 19.46 12.71 12.43
C ILE A 76 19.24 13.24 13.84
N ASP A 77 20.19 14.03 14.33
CA ASP A 77 20.07 14.74 15.59
C ASP A 77 19.15 15.97 15.41
N THR A 78 17.84 15.74 15.50
CA THR A 78 16.83 16.76 15.33
C THR A 78 15.54 16.40 16.07
N LEU A 79 14.56 17.29 16.04
CA LEU A 79 13.28 17.04 16.71
C LEU A 79 12.57 15.82 16.09
N PRO A 80 11.97 14.92 16.89
CA PRO A 80 11.25 13.75 16.38
C PRO A 80 10.18 14.08 15.34
N ARG A 81 9.55 15.25 15.44
CA ARG A 81 8.57 15.75 14.46
C ARG A 81 9.17 15.95 13.07
N ILE A 82 10.43 16.37 12.98
CA ILE A 82 11.16 16.56 11.72
C ILE A 82 11.52 15.20 11.13
N CYS A 83 12.02 14.26 11.94
CA CYS A 83 12.27 12.89 11.48
C CYS A 83 10.99 12.22 10.94
N HIS A 84 9.86 12.37 11.64
CA HIS A 84 8.57 11.87 11.18
C HIS A 84 8.13 12.54 9.85
N PHE A 85 8.35 13.84 9.71
CA PHE A 85 8.06 14.53 8.46
C PHE A 85 8.91 14.02 7.29
N LEU A 86 10.21 13.79 7.50
CA LEU A 86 11.10 13.20 6.50
C LEU A 86 10.69 11.77 6.14
N TRP A 87 10.23 10.99 7.13
CA TRP A 87 9.68 9.66 6.90
C TRP A 87 8.43 9.71 6.00
N LEU A 88 7.51 10.64 6.24
CA LEU A 88 6.36 10.86 5.35
C LEU A 88 6.78 11.26 3.94
N CYS A 89 7.81 12.11 3.80
CA CYS A 89 8.34 12.50 2.50
C CYS A 89 8.91 11.30 1.74
N HIS A 90 9.70 10.46 2.42
CA HIS A 90 10.31 9.27 1.83
C HIS A 90 9.28 8.25 1.32
N HIS A 91 8.12 8.17 1.99
CA HIS A 91 7.03 7.27 1.63
C HIS A 91 5.95 7.93 0.76
N ASN A 92 6.20 9.09 0.12
CA ASN A 92 5.20 9.83 -0.67
C ASN A 92 3.84 9.92 0.05
N SER A 93 3.90 10.27 1.33
CA SER A 93 2.76 10.27 2.25
C SER A 93 2.35 11.68 2.70
N VAL A 94 3.08 12.70 2.24
CA VAL A 94 2.67 14.11 2.38
C VAL A 94 1.56 14.40 1.36
N PRO A 95 0.45 15.05 1.77
CA PRO A 95 -0.71 15.27 0.91
C PRO A 95 -0.51 16.45 -0.06
N VAL A 96 0.53 16.39 -0.89
CA VAL A 96 0.67 17.27 -2.06
C VAL A 96 -0.19 16.75 -3.20
N ARG A 97 -0.57 17.60 -4.16
CA ARG A 97 -1.52 17.20 -5.20
C ARG A 97 -1.03 16.05 -6.07
N ASP A 98 0.27 15.97 -6.37
CA ASP A 98 0.84 14.84 -7.10
C ASP A 98 0.58 13.50 -6.39
N VAL A 99 0.74 13.47 -5.07
CA VAL A 99 0.44 12.29 -4.24
C VAL A 99 -1.05 11.99 -4.20
N ILE A 100 -1.90 13.01 -4.11
CA ILE A 100 -3.37 12.87 -4.10
C ILE A 100 -3.86 12.27 -5.43
N VAL A 101 -3.37 12.78 -6.56
CA VAL A 101 -3.68 12.29 -7.90
C VAL A 101 -3.20 10.85 -8.08
N SER A 102 -2.00 10.50 -7.61
CA SER A 102 -1.49 9.12 -7.69
C SER A 102 -2.35 8.09 -6.92
N ARG A 103 -3.17 8.57 -5.98
CA ARG A 103 -4.13 7.76 -5.21
C ARG A 103 -5.52 7.71 -5.85
N GLY A 104 -5.69 8.24 -7.06
CA GLY A 104 -6.94 8.21 -7.80
C GLY A 104 -7.96 9.27 -7.36
N ILE A 105 -7.55 10.26 -6.57
CA ILE A 105 -8.40 11.40 -6.23
C ILE A 105 -8.21 12.48 -7.31
N GLU A 106 -9.28 12.81 -8.03
CA GLU A 106 -9.24 13.82 -9.08
C GLU A 106 -9.02 15.23 -8.48
N CYS A 107 -7.86 15.81 -8.79
CA CYS A 107 -7.57 17.22 -8.57
C CYS A 107 -6.53 17.72 -9.58
N GLU A 108 -6.48 19.03 -9.79
CA GLU A 108 -5.49 19.64 -10.68
C GLU A 108 -4.09 19.54 -10.07
N ALA A 109 -3.15 18.84 -10.72
CA ALA A 109 -1.82 18.58 -10.15
C ALA A 109 -0.92 19.83 -10.01
N VAL A 110 -1.35 21.00 -10.51
CA VAL A 110 -0.56 22.25 -10.49
C VAL A 110 -0.42 22.80 -9.08
N CYS A 111 0.78 23.29 -8.75
CA CYS A 111 1.07 23.93 -7.47
C CYS A 111 0.29 25.24 -7.30
N PRO A 112 -0.53 25.38 -6.23
CA PRO A 112 -1.36 26.58 -6.00
C PRO A 112 -0.55 27.81 -5.58
N LEU A 113 0.73 27.64 -5.23
CA LEU A 113 1.61 28.74 -4.85
C LEU A 113 2.15 29.43 -6.10
N CYS A 114 2.75 28.67 -7.02
CA CYS A 114 3.43 29.22 -8.20
C CYS A 114 2.58 29.19 -9.48
N ASN A 115 1.51 28.38 -9.51
CA ASN A 115 0.64 28.16 -10.68
C ASN A 115 1.42 27.79 -11.98
N SER A 116 2.55 27.10 -11.86
CA SER A 116 3.43 26.78 -12.98
C SER A 116 3.72 25.29 -13.10
N ASP A 117 4.30 24.69 -12.06
CA ASP A 117 4.73 23.29 -12.07
C ASP A 117 3.79 22.40 -11.25
N ALA A 118 3.95 21.09 -11.40
CA ALA A 118 3.25 20.11 -10.59
C ALA A 118 3.61 20.23 -9.09
N GLU A 119 2.61 20.12 -8.21
CA GLU A 119 2.77 20.13 -6.76
C GLU A 119 3.34 18.80 -6.26
N THR A 120 4.64 18.59 -6.48
CA THR A 120 5.39 17.48 -5.90
C THR A 120 5.95 17.87 -4.53
N ILE A 121 6.34 16.86 -3.73
CA ILE A 121 6.96 17.09 -2.40
C ILE A 121 8.24 17.93 -2.54
N ILE A 122 9.09 17.60 -3.52
CA ILE A 122 10.34 18.33 -3.78
C ILE A 122 10.04 19.75 -4.25
N HIS A 123 9.02 19.94 -5.10
CA HIS A 123 8.64 21.28 -5.54
C HIS A 123 8.22 22.16 -4.36
N VAL A 124 7.26 21.72 -3.55
CA VAL A 124 6.74 22.52 -2.42
C VAL A 124 7.82 22.81 -1.38
N LEU A 125 8.79 21.90 -1.19
CA LEU A 125 9.85 22.09 -0.19
C LEU A 125 11.09 22.82 -0.71
N ARG A 126 11.37 22.83 -2.02
CA ARG A 126 12.64 23.34 -2.57
C ARG A 126 12.48 24.15 -3.85
N ASP A 127 11.86 23.57 -4.88
CA ASP A 127 11.91 24.14 -6.24
C ASP A 127 10.88 25.24 -6.47
N CYS A 128 9.82 25.28 -5.67
CA CYS A 128 8.81 26.33 -5.72
C CYS A 128 9.46 27.70 -5.47
N PRO A 129 9.20 28.73 -6.31
CA PRO A 129 9.75 30.07 -6.09
C PRO A 129 9.49 30.64 -4.69
N PHE A 130 8.35 30.28 -4.09
CA PHE A 130 7.98 30.66 -2.73
C PHE A 130 8.85 29.95 -1.68
N ALA A 131 9.06 28.63 -1.83
CA ALA A 131 9.94 27.86 -0.96
C ALA A 131 11.40 28.34 -1.07
N ALA A 132 11.89 28.54 -2.30
CA ALA A 132 13.23 29.07 -2.54
C ALA A 132 13.42 30.45 -1.92
N ALA A 133 12.42 31.34 -2.01
CA ALA A 133 12.47 32.65 -1.38
C ALA A 133 12.49 32.57 0.16
N PHE A 134 11.72 31.66 0.74
CA PHE A 134 11.72 31.40 2.18
C PHE A 134 13.10 30.92 2.67
N TRP A 135 13.70 29.93 2.00
CA TRP A 135 15.02 29.41 2.36
C TRP A 135 16.12 30.47 2.27
N ARG A 136 16.11 31.29 1.22
CA ARG A 136 17.05 32.41 1.11
C ARG A 136 16.98 33.31 2.34
N LYS A 137 15.78 33.66 2.81
CA LYS A 137 15.62 34.52 4.00
C LYS A 137 16.19 33.90 5.27
N ILE A 138 16.05 32.59 5.46
CA ILE A 138 16.61 31.90 6.64
C ILE A 138 18.14 31.89 6.58
N VAL A 139 18.70 31.47 5.44
CA VAL A 139 20.16 31.31 5.28
C VAL A 139 20.89 32.65 5.45
N PHE A 140 20.34 33.75 4.94
CA PHE A 140 20.96 35.08 5.11
C PHE A 140 20.81 35.66 6.53
N ASN A 141 19.85 35.20 7.32
CA ASN A 141 19.67 35.68 8.69
C ASN A 141 20.64 35.03 9.69
N GLU A 142 21.10 33.79 9.44
CA GLU A 142 22.10 33.13 10.31
C GLU A 142 23.47 33.82 10.26
N SER A 143 23.82 34.50 9.16
CA SER A 143 25.07 35.26 9.03
C SER A 143 25.13 36.54 9.89
N GLN A 144 24.03 36.91 10.55
CA GLN A 144 23.95 38.09 11.44
C GLN A 144 23.94 37.71 12.94
N ILE A 145 23.97 36.42 13.28
CA ILE A 145 24.09 35.94 14.67
C ILE A 145 25.57 35.63 14.95
N GLY A 146 26.41 36.67 14.85
CA GLY A 146 27.80 36.63 15.30
C GLY A 146 27.90 36.97 16.79
N THR A 147 28.28 35.97 17.59
CA THR A 147 29.00 36.05 18.87
C THR A 147 28.60 37.12 19.88
N GLY A 148 27.79 36.72 20.88
CA GLY A 148 27.60 37.44 22.14
C GLY A 148 27.70 36.48 23.32
N TYR A 149 28.90 35.93 23.53
CA TYR A 149 29.31 35.28 24.78
C TYR A 149 30.73 35.75 25.09
N ASP A 150 30.83 36.90 25.76
CA ASP A 150 31.90 37.19 26.72
C ASP A 150 31.35 36.88 28.12
#